data_AF-A0A7X7BBQ3-F1
#
_entry.id   AF-A0A7X7BBQ3-F1
#
_cell.length_a   1.000
_cell.length_b   1.000
_cell.length_c   1.000
_cell.angle_alpha   90.00
_cell.angle_beta   90.00
_cell.angle_gamma   90.00
#
_symmetry.space_group_name_H-M   'P 1'
#
loop_
_entity.id
_entity.type
_entity.pdbx_description
1 polymer ?
#
loop_
_entity_poly.entity_id
_entity_poly.type
_entity_poly.pdbx_seq_one_letter_code
_entity_poly.pdbx_strand_id
1 'polypeptide(L)'
;MNTAFNPYRTTRAARRYVSPRTRPLNQFERETRGLSYMLKEADCPEAALQVAAAEMAALVWGPCHLIPAPDHTGDTAANRRLAKAIAAHVKGGAEVHDILTRTAPAPSACDRHRTKGAPVSVAEHHIARRDAKPIPCRRTFIVDNVLVGGNTIRACFNALGFGTGLAFGDASFHHE
;
A
#
# COMPACT_ATOMS: atom_id res chain seq x y z
N MET A 1 -10.01 -0.42 -26.80
CA MET A 1 -11.05 -0.22 -25.76
C MET A 1 -10.34 0.18 -24.48
N ASN A 2 -10.60 1.39 -23.99
CA ASN A 2 -9.90 1.97 -22.85
C ASN A 2 -10.55 1.44 -21.56
N THR A 3 -10.09 0.31 -21.05
CA THR A 3 -10.46 -0.14 -19.69
C THR A 3 -9.83 0.84 -18.72
N ALA A 4 -10.58 1.88 -18.35
CA ALA A 4 -10.17 2.82 -17.33
C ALA A 4 -9.74 2.02 -16.10
N PHE A 5 -8.47 2.14 -15.71
CA PHE A 5 -7.96 1.58 -14.47
C PHE A 5 -8.89 2.03 -13.33
N ASN A 6 -9.65 1.09 -12.79
CA ASN A 6 -10.47 1.30 -11.61
C ASN A 6 -9.64 0.87 -10.40
N PRO A 7 -9.00 1.79 -9.66
CA PRO A 7 -8.21 1.44 -8.49
C PRO A 7 -9.01 0.54 -7.55
N TYR A 8 -10.31 0.80 -7.38
CA TYR A 8 -11.21 0.11 -6.45
C TYR A 8 -11.51 -1.36 -6.81
N ARG A 9 -11.42 -1.77 -8.08
CA ARG A 9 -11.49 -3.20 -8.46
C ARG A 9 -10.15 -3.93 -8.31
N THR A 10 -9.06 -3.17 -8.19
CA THR A 10 -7.67 -3.68 -8.17
C THR A 10 -6.98 -3.50 -6.82
N THR A 11 -7.68 -3.02 -5.79
CA THR A 11 -7.16 -2.84 -4.44
C THR A 11 -7.97 -3.63 -3.42
N ARG A 12 -7.27 -4.22 -2.44
CA ARG A 12 -7.85 -4.87 -1.26
C ARG A 12 -7.39 -4.12 -0.02
N ALA A 13 -8.32 -3.76 0.85
CA ALA A 13 -8.02 -3.02 2.07
C ALA A 13 -8.57 -3.73 3.30
N ALA A 14 -7.78 -3.81 4.36
CA ALA A 14 -8.20 -4.44 5.62
C ALA A 14 -9.21 -3.58 6.38
N ARG A 15 -8.98 -2.27 6.43
CA ARG A 15 -9.80 -1.31 7.18
C ARG A 15 -10.08 -0.04 6.39
N ARG A 16 -11.21 0.59 6.70
CA ARG A 16 -11.55 1.93 6.20
C ARG A 16 -10.73 3.00 6.94
N TYR A 17 -10.06 3.87 6.20
CA TYR A 17 -9.25 4.95 6.76
C TYR A 17 -9.98 6.30 6.62
N VAL A 18 -10.72 6.71 7.66
CA VAL A 18 -11.49 7.97 7.63
C VAL A 18 -10.62 9.16 8.03
N SER A 19 -10.74 10.27 7.30
CA SER A 19 -10.08 11.53 7.64
C SER A 19 -10.82 12.23 8.78
N PRO A 20 -10.14 12.70 9.85
CA PRO A 20 -10.80 13.42 10.95
C PRO A 20 -11.38 14.77 10.50
N ARG A 21 -11.05 15.24 9.29
CA ARG A 21 -11.59 16.47 8.71
C ARG A 21 -12.99 16.29 8.13
N THR A 22 -13.44 15.07 7.86
CA THR A 22 -14.78 14.83 7.32
C THR A 22 -15.83 14.81 8.42
N ARG A 23 -15.52 14.20 9.56
CA ARG A 23 -16.35 14.15 10.76
C ARG A 23 -15.55 13.68 11.98
N PRO A 24 -16.08 13.82 13.21
CA PRO A 24 -15.54 13.12 14.37
C PRO A 24 -15.39 11.62 14.11
N LEU A 25 -14.24 11.08 14.50
CA LEU A 25 -13.92 9.67 14.32
C LEU A 25 -14.50 8.84 15.46
N ASN A 26 -15.02 7.66 15.16
CA ASN A 26 -15.35 6.67 16.18
C ASN A 26 -14.07 5.97 16.71
N GLN A 27 -14.22 5.11 17.72
CA GLN A 27 -13.06 4.43 18.32
C GLN A 27 -12.28 3.58 17.31
N PHE A 28 -12.99 2.80 16.49
CA PHE A 28 -12.39 1.92 15.49
C PHE A 28 -11.61 2.68 14.41
N GLU A 29 -12.12 3.85 14.00
CA GLU A 29 -11.44 4.72 13.03
C GLU A 29 -10.19 5.38 13.64
N ARG A 30 -10.24 5.77 14.92
CA ARG A 30 -9.05 6.27 15.63
C ARG A 30 -7.99 5.20 15.74
N GLU A 31 -8.38 3.98 16.08
CA GLU A 31 -7.47 2.82 16.16
C GLU A 31 -6.85 2.51 14.80
N THR A 32 -7.65 2.45 13.74
CA THR A 32 -7.17 2.22 12.36
C THR A 32 -6.13 3.25 11.95
N ARG A 33 -6.36 4.53 12.28
CA ARG A 33 -5.38 5.58 12.03
C ARG A 33 -4.13 5.41 12.87
N GLY A 34 -4.28 5.10 14.16
CA GLY A 34 -3.15 4.86 15.07
C GLY A 34 -2.24 3.74 14.55
N LEU A 35 -2.82 2.59 14.22
CA LEU A 35 -2.10 1.46 13.59
C LEU A 35 -1.45 1.87 12.28
N SER A 36 -2.18 2.56 11.40
CA SER A 36 -1.63 3.04 10.13
C SER A 36 -0.40 3.94 10.27
N TYR A 37 -0.37 4.80 11.29
CA TYR A 37 0.80 5.63 11.60
C TYR A 37 1.94 4.80 12.18
N MET A 38 1.66 3.94 13.17
CA MET A 38 2.66 3.07 13.77
C MET A 38 3.37 2.20 12.73
N LEU A 39 2.64 1.67 11.73
CA LEU A 39 3.21 0.84 10.67
C LEU A 39 4.32 1.54 9.84
N LYS A 40 4.35 2.88 9.81
CA LYS A 40 5.39 3.64 9.12
C LYS A 40 6.69 3.74 9.91
N GLU A 41 6.61 3.68 11.23
CA GLU A 41 7.74 3.93 12.10
C GLU A 41 8.70 2.73 12.12
N ALA A 42 9.98 3.01 12.36
CA ALA A 42 11.01 1.98 12.43
C ALA A 42 10.81 1.06 13.66
N ASP A 43 10.33 1.64 14.76
CA ASP A 43 10.06 1.03 16.07
C ASP A 43 8.59 0.60 16.24
N CYS A 44 7.85 0.42 15.13
CA CYS A 44 6.49 -0.11 15.14
C CYS A 44 6.38 -1.32 16.08
N PRO A 45 5.51 -1.28 17.10
CA PRO A 45 5.35 -2.40 18.02
C PRO A 45 4.98 -3.68 17.27
N GLU A 46 5.61 -4.79 17.64
CA GLU A 46 5.39 -6.08 16.97
C GLU A 46 3.91 -6.49 17.00
N ALA A 47 3.21 -6.26 18.12
CA ALA A 47 1.78 -6.54 18.22
C ALA A 47 0.94 -5.76 17.19
N ALA A 48 1.25 -4.47 16.96
CA ALA A 48 0.56 -3.64 15.96
C ALA A 48 0.84 -4.13 14.54
N LEU A 49 2.09 -4.49 14.26
CA LEU A 49 2.51 -5.07 12.99
C LEU A 49 1.77 -6.39 12.71
N GLN A 50 1.69 -7.27 13.69
CA GLN A 50 1.05 -8.59 13.57
C GLN A 50 -0.47 -8.49 13.39
N VAL A 51 -1.15 -7.55 14.08
CA VAL A 51 -2.57 -7.28 13.85
C VAL A 51 -2.83 -6.88 12.40
N ALA A 52 -2.09 -5.90 11.88
CA ALA A 52 -2.25 -5.46 10.49
C ALA A 52 -1.91 -6.57 9.50
N ALA A 53 -0.85 -7.33 9.76
CA ALA A 53 -0.40 -8.42 8.91
C ALA A 53 -1.45 -9.54 8.80
N ALA A 54 -2.03 -9.96 9.93
CA ALA A 54 -3.06 -11.00 9.95
C ALA A 54 -4.32 -10.58 9.18
N GLU A 55 -4.77 -9.32 9.36
CA GLU A 55 -5.93 -8.81 8.64
C GLU A 55 -5.68 -8.69 7.13
N MET A 56 -4.50 -8.20 6.72
CA MET A 56 -4.14 -8.11 5.31
C MET A 56 -3.95 -9.50 4.69
N ALA A 57 -3.40 -10.46 5.43
CA ALA A 57 -3.23 -11.84 4.97
C ALA A 57 -4.57 -12.53 4.70
N ALA A 58 -5.62 -12.22 5.46
CA ALA A 58 -6.97 -12.75 5.23
C ALA A 58 -7.58 -12.31 3.88
N LEU A 59 -7.04 -11.23 3.29
CA LEU A 59 -7.46 -10.73 1.98
C LEU A 59 -6.73 -11.40 0.81
N VAL A 60 -5.78 -12.30 1.06
CA VAL A 60 -5.02 -12.98 0.00
C VAL A 60 -5.12 -14.51 0.15
N TRP A 61 -4.91 -15.24 -0.94
CA TRP A 61 -5.17 -16.68 -0.99
C TRP A 61 -4.21 -17.41 -1.92
N GLY A 62 -3.65 -18.50 -1.37
CA GLY A 62 -2.69 -19.37 -2.04
C GLY A 62 -1.29 -18.75 -2.17
N PRO A 63 -0.37 -19.48 -2.82
CA PRO A 63 0.96 -18.99 -3.14
C PRO A 63 0.92 -17.66 -3.89
N CYS A 64 1.57 -16.63 -3.37
CA CYS A 64 1.57 -15.29 -3.97
C CYS A 64 2.90 -14.55 -3.78
N HIS A 65 3.03 -13.42 -4.46
CA HIS A 65 4.13 -12.48 -4.33
C HIS A 65 3.65 -11.22 -3.62
N LEU A 66 4.47 -10.71 -2.70
CA LEU A 66 4.25 -9.46 -1.99
C LEU A 66 5.36 -8.47 -2.38
N ILE A 67 4.98 -7.34 -2.97
CA ILE A 67 5.91 -6.31 -3.43
C ILE A 67 5.69 -5.06 -2.58
N PRO A 68 6.63 -4.68 -1.70
CA PRO A 68 6.49 -3.47 -0.90
C PRO A 68 6.52 -2.22 -1.78
N ALA A 69 5.53 -1.34 -1.62
CA ALA A 69 5.52 -0.05 -2.28
C ALA A 69 6.55 0.89 -1.63
N PRO A 70 7.31 1.67 -2.42
CA PRO A 70 8.24 2.65 -1.88
C PRO A 70 7.49 3.87 -1.32
N ASP A 71 7.96 4.35 -0.18
CA ASP A 71 7.55 5.60 0.43
C ASP A 71 7.95 6.79 -0.48
N HIS A 72 7.59 8.02 -0.12
CA HIS A 72 7.89 9.22 -0.94
C HIS A 72 9.38 9.48 -1.20
N THR A 73 10.28 9.00 -0.34
CA THR A 73 11.74 9.11 -0.51
C THR A 73 12.32 7.98 -1.36
N GLY A 74 11.55 6.90 -1.58
CA GLY A 74 12.00 5.70 -2.28
C GLY A 74 12.36 4.53 -1.34
N ASP A 75 12.27 4.72 -0.02
CA ASP A 75 12.52 3.67 0.97
C ASP A 75 11.35 2.69 1.03
N THR A 76 11.67 1.40 1.10
CA THR A 76 10.71 0.30 1.22
C THR A 76 10.74 -0.35 2.60
N ALA A 77 11.58 0.10 3.54
CA ALA A 77 11.82 -0.60 4.81
C ALA A 77 10.56 -0.93 5.61
N ALA A 78 9.68 0.06 5.84
CA ALA A 78 8.43 -0.13 6.56
C ALA A 78 7.50 -1.13 5.85
N ASN A 79 7.26 -0.93 4.56
CA ASN A 79 6.38 -1.80 3.77
C ASN A 79 6.98 -3.19 3.53
N ARG A 80 8.32 -3.34 3.50
CA ARG A 80 9.02 -4.62 3.43
C ARG A 80 8.88 -5.40 4.72
N ARG A 81 8.99 -4.75 5.88
CA ARG A 81 8.71 -5.35 7.18
C ARG A 81 7.26 -5.83 7.26
N LEU A 82 6.31 -4.98 6.86
CA LEU A 82 4.89 -5.35 6.77
C LEU A 82 4.66 -6.53 5.82
N ALA A 83 5.24 -6.52 4.62
CA ALA A 83 5.13 -7.62 3.66
C ALA A 83 5.67 -8.95 4.22
N LYS A 84 6.81 -8.92 4.93
CA LYS A 84 7.34 -10.11 5.62
C LYS A 84 6.41 -10.63 6.71
N ALA A 85 5.82 -9.73 7.50
CA ALA A 85 4.84 -10.12 8.51
C ALA A 85 3.59 -10.73 7.87
N ILE A 86 3.07 -10.14 6.79
CA ILE A 86 1.93 -10.70 6.03
C ILE A 86 2.27 -12.10 5.52
N ALA A 87 3.46 -12.28 4.92
CA ALA A 87 3.87 -13.57 4.35
C ALA A 87 3.84 -14.72 5.36
N ALA A 88 4.14 -14.44 6.63
CA ALA A 88 4.07 -15.42 7.72
C ALA A 88 2.64 -15.92 8.01
N HIS A 89 1.62 -15.13 7.65
CA HIS A 89 0.20 -15.47 7.85
C HIS A 89 -0.48 -16.03 6.60
N VAL A 90 0.11 -15.90 5.40
CA VAL A 90 -0.52 -16.36 4.15
C VAL A 90 -0.53 -17.89 4.08
N LYS A 91 -1.73 -18.46 4.10
CA LYS A 91 -1.93 -19.91 3.86
C LYS A 91 -1.50 -20.27 2.43
N GLY A 92 -0.58 -21.22 2.32
CA GLY A 92 0.03 -21.62 1.04
C GLY A 92 1.33 -20.87 0.70
N GLY A 93 1.77 -19.93 1.55
CA GLY A 93 3.04 -19.24 1.45
C GLY A 93 2.99 -17.96 0.60
N ALA A 94 3.90 -17.04 0.88
CA ALA A 94 4.11 -15.86 0.06
C ALA A 94 5.60 -15.50 -0.01
N GLU A 95 6.03 -14.99 -1.17
CA GLU A 95 7.40 -14.54 -1.39
C GLU A 95 7.45 -13.01 -1.46
N VAL A 96 8.37 -12.40 -0.73
CA VAL A 96 8.55 -10.95 -0.71
C VAL A 96 9.59 -10.54 -1.75
N HIS A 97 9.23 -9.67 -2.69
CA HIS A 97 10.10 -9.18 -3.76
C HIS A 97 10.26 -7.66 -3.66
N ASP A 98 11.39 -7.20 -3.15
CA ASP A 98 11.72 -5.78 -3.00
C ASP A 98 12.32 -5.22 -4.29
N ILE A 99 11.46 -5.03 -5.29
CA ILE A 99 11.87 -4.71 -6.66
C ILE A 99 11.34 -3.37 -7.16
N LEU A 100 10.64 -2.61 -6.32
CA LEU A 100 10.19 -1.26 -6.65
C LEU A 100 11.11 -0.22 -6.02
N THR A 101 11.26 0.89 -6.70
CA THR A 101 12.01 2.06 -6.24
C THR A 101 11.37 3.32 -6.77
N ARG A 102 11.85 4.47 -6.29
CA ARG A 102 11.67 5.74 -6.99
C ARG A 102 12.98 6.14 -7.67
N THR A 103 12.90 6.68 -8.87
CA THR A 103 14.05 7.23 -9.61
C THR A 103 14.38 8.67 -9.21
N ALA A 104 13.42 9.36 -8.59
CA ALA A 104 13.58 10.65 -7.95
C ALA A 104 12.63 10.74 -6.74
N PRO A 105 12.94 11.53 -5.70
CA PRO A 105 12.02 11.80 -4.62
C PRO A 105 10.70 12.36 -5.16
N ALA A 106 9.58 11.86 -4.66
CA ALA A 106 8.28 12.38 -5.05
C ALA A 106 7.84 13.52 -4.13
N PRO A 107 7.07 14.50 -4.65
CA PRO A 107 6.43 15.48 -3.79
C PRO A 107 5.62 14.81 -2.69
N SER A 108 5.73 15.33 -1.47
CA SER A 108 4.93 14.84 -0.34
C SER A 108 3.44 15.05 -0.63
N ALA A 109 2.71 13.94 -0.79
CA ALA A 109 1.26 13.97 -0.96
C ALA A 109 0.56 14.59 0.25
N CYS A 110 1.13 14.42 1.45
CA CYS A 110 0.65 15.05 2.68
C CYS A 110 0.78 16.57 2.63
N ASP A 111 1.89 17.11 2.14
CA ASP A 111 2.11 18.55 2.06
C ASP A 111 1.25 19.19 0.97
N ARG A 112 1.09 18.53 -0.19
CA ARG A 112 0.12 18.96 -1.21
C ARG A 112 -1.30 18.97 -0.68
N HIS A 113 -1.70 17.90 0.03
CA HIS A 113 -3.01 17.85 0.65
C HIS A 113 -3.18 18.94 1.72
N ARG A 114 -2.14 19.25 2.51
CA ARG A 114 -2.18 20.34 3.51
C ARG A 114 -2.37 21.71 2.84
N THR A 115 -1.76 21.92 1.69
CA THR A 115 -1.81 23.19 0.92
C THR A 115 -2.99 23.27 -0.05
N LYS A 116 -3.90 22.29 -0.06
CA LYS A 116 -5.02 22.17 -1.01
C LYS A 116 -4.56 22.15 -2.48
N GLY A 117 -3.34 21.71 -2.74
CA GLY A 117 -2.81 21.54 -4.08
C GLY A 117 -3.41 20.33 -4.79
N ALA A 118 -3.22 20.26 -6.11
CA ALA A 118 -3.64 19.11 -6.91
C ALA A 118 -2.96 17.82 -6.41
N PRO A 119 -3.64 16.65 -6.47
CA PRO A 119 -3.04 15.37 -6.13
C PRO A 119 -1.74 15.13 -6.91
N VAL A 120 -0.76 14.49 -6.26
CA VAL A 120 0.47 14.06 -6.94
C VAL A 120 0.07 13.10 -8.07
N SER A 121 0.44 13.43 -9.30
CA SER A 121 0.12 12.61 -10.47
C SER A 121 0.94 11.32 -10.49
N VAL A 122 0.46 10.31 -11.22
CA VAL A 122 1.14 9.02 -11.38
C VAL A 122 2.60 9.16 -11.86
N ALA A 123 2.87 10.11 -12.76
CA ALA A 123 4.22 10.35 -13.28
C ALA A 123 5.15 10.97 -12.23
N GLU A 124 4.64 11.89 -11.40
CA GLU A 124 5.37 12.54 -10.30
C GLU A 124 5.71 11.57 -9.15
N HIS A 125 5.15 10.36 -9.15
CA HIS A 125 5.59 9.32 -8.21
C HIS A 125 6.96 8.74 -8.56
N HIS A 126 7.41 8.86 -9.82
CA HIS A 126 8.73 8.38 -10.29
C HIS A 126 9.02 6.91 -9.95
N ILE A 127 7.97 6.07 -9.86
CA ILE A 127 8.13 4.66 -9.50
C ILE A 127 8.66 3.88 -10.70
N ALA A 128 9.71 3.09 -10.45
CA ALA A 128 10.30 2.20 -11.43
C ALA A 128 10.55 0.82 -10.80
N ARG A 129 10.62 -0.18 -11.67
CA ARG A 129 11.07 -1.52 -11.32
C ARG A 129 12.60 -1.56 -11.37
N ARG A 130 13.23 -2.05 -10.30
CA ARG A 130 14.66 -2.36 -10.26
C ARG A 130 14.98 -3.52 -11.18
N ASP A 131 16.18 -3.54 -11.73
CA ASP A 131 16.69 -4.73 -12.42
C ASP A 131 16.73 -5.91 -11.45
N ALA A 132 15.90 -6.90 -11.72
CA ALA A 132 15.69 -8.06 -10.87
C ALA A 132 15.35 -9.27 -11.72
N LYS A 133 15.51 -10.46 -11.15
CA LYS A 133 15.13 -11.71 -11.82
C LYS A 133 13.65 -11.70 -12.21
N PRO A 134 13.27 -12.39 -13.30
CA PRO A 134 11.86 -12.62 -13.61
C PRO A 134 11.14 -13.23 -12.41
N ILE A 135 9.94 -12.73 -12.13
CA ILE A 135 9.10 -13.23 -11.05
C ILE A 135 8.22 -14.36 -11.63
N PRO A 136 8.10 -15.53 -10.98
CA PRO A 136 7.21 -16.60 -11.42
C PRO A 136 5.77 -16.11 -11.57
N CYS A 137 5.04 -16.64 -12.56
CA CYS A 137 3.65 -16.27 -12.82
C CYS A 137 2.72 -16.74 -11.68
N ARG A 138 2.51 -15.87 -10.69
CA ARG A 138 1.62 -16.06 -9.54
C ARG A 138 0.89 -14.75 -9.22
N ARG A 139 -0.15 -14.85 -8.40
CA ARG A 139 -0.84 -13.65 -7.88
C ARG A 139 0.17 -12.74 -7.19
N THR A 140 0.12 -11.45 -7.51
CA THR A 140 1.09 -10.47 -7.02
C THR A 140 0.35 -9.31 -6.38
N PHE A 141 0.72 -8.99 -5.14
CA PHE A 141 0.12 -7.94 -4.35
C PHE A 141 1.14 -6.85 -4.04
N ILE A 142 0.77 -5.60 -4.31
CA ILE A 142 1.58 -4.42 -4.00
C ILE A 142 1.19 -3.95 -2.59
N VAL A 143 2.09 -4.11 -1.63
CA VAL A 143 1.84 -3.85 -0.20
C VAL A 143 2.10 -2.39 0.13
N ASP A 144 1.09 -1.74 0.70
CA ASP A 144 1.19 -0.39 1.25
C ASP A 144 0.49 -0.31 2.61
N ASN A 145 0.81 0.67 3.43
CA ASN A 145 0.15 0.82 4.72
C ASN A 145 -1.21 1.55 4.56
N VAL A 146 -1.25 2.67 3.81
CA VAL A 146 -2.48 3.44 3.58
C VAL A 146 -2.59 3.93 2.15
N LEU A 147 -3.75 3.72 1.53
CA LEU A 147 -4.12 4.30 0.25
C LEU A 147 -4.99 5.54 0.44
N VAL A 148 -4.66 6.63 -0.24
CA VAL A 148 -5.46 7.87 -0.19
C VAL A 148 -6.15 8.15 -1.51
N GLY A 149 -5.39 8.30 -2.59
CA GLY A 149 -5.92 8.57 -3.93
C GLY A 149 -5.57 7.50 -4.97
N GLY A 150 -5.05 6.36 -4.55
CA GLY A 150 -4.68 5.24 -5.43
C GLY A 150 -3.49 5.49 -6.39
N ASN A 151 -3.02 6.73 -6.56
CA ASN A 151 -1.96 7.07 -7.52
C ASN A 151 -0.62 6.36 -7.25
N THR A 152 -0.24 6.14 -5.99
CA THR A 152 0.95 5.34 -5.65
C THR A 152 0.83 3.91 -6.20
N ILE A 153 -0.30 3.25 -5.94
CA ILE A 153 -0.54 1.87 -6.41
C ILE A 153 -0.63 1.83 -7.93
N ARG A 154 -1.24 2.84 -8.56
CA ARG A 154 -1.27 2.95 -10.02
C ARG A 154 0.13 3.12 -10.61
N ALA A 155 0.99 3.91 -9.97
CA ALA A 155 2.38 4.06 -10.39
C ALA A 155 3.17 2.75 -10.21
N CYS A 156 2.97 2.03 -9.10
CA CYS A 156 3.53 0.69 -8.90
C CYS A 156 3.05 -0.30 -9.96
N PHE A 157 1.74 -0.31 -10.26
CA PHE A 157 1.14 -1.17 -11.27
C PHE A 157 1.75 -0.88 -12.65
N ASN A 158 1.88 0.40 -13.03
CA ASN A 158 2.49 0.79 -14.30
C ASN A 158 3.96 0.36 -14.38
N ALA A 159 4.71 0.41 -13.29
CA ALA A 159 6.11 -0.03 -13.24
C ALA A 159 6.27 -1.56 -13.33
N LEU A 160 5.31 -2.33 -12.80
CA LEU A 160 5.34 -3.79 -12.83
C LEU A 160 4.69 -4.38 -14.09
N GLY A 161 3.68 -3.71 -14.65
CA GLY A 161 2.80 -4.19 -15.70
C GLY A 161 1.62 -5.05 -15.19
N PHE A 162 1.60 -5.41 -13.91
CA PHE A 162 0.56 -6.23 -13.28
C PHE A 162 0.56 -6.03 -11.75
N GLY A 163 -0.46 -6.59 -11.08
CA GLY A 163 -0.54 -6.63 -9.62
C GLY A 163 -1.87 -6.11 -9.08
N THR A 164 -2.11 -6.39 -7.80
CA THR A 164 -3.28 -5.91 -7.04
C THR A 164 -2.78 -5.13 -5.83
N GLY A 165 -3.28 -3.92 -5.57
CA GLY A 165 -2.93 -3.21 -4.35
C GLY A 165 -3.45 -3.95 -3.11
N LEU A 166 -2.65 -4.02 -2.06
CA LEU A 166 -3.01 -4.59 -0.77
C LEU A 166 -2.61 -3.58 0.30
N ALA A 167 -3.59 -3.06 1.02
CA ALA A 167 -3.35 -2.02 2.01
C ALA A 167 -4.01 -2.31 3.36
N PHE A 168 -3.45 -1.76 4.43
CA PHE A 168 -4.10 -1.82 5.73
C PHE A 168 -5.28 -0.84 5.77
N GLY A 169 -5.04 0.45 5.49
CA GLY A 169 -6.06 1.48 5.47
C GLY A 169 -6.40 1.98 4.07
N ASP A 170 -7.68 2.14 3.75
CA ASP A 170 -8.12 2.80 2.52
C ASP A 170 -8.96 4.05 2.80
N ALA A 171 -8.42 5.21 2.41
CA ALA A 171 -9.04 6.52 2.55
C ALA A 171 -9.84 6.94 1.32
N SER A 172 -9.78 6.15 0.24
CA SER A 172 -10.49 6.40 -1.00
C SER A 172 -11.94 5.89 -0.98
N PHE A 173 -12.38 5.29 0.14
CA PHE A 173 -13.73 4.79 0.39
C PHE A 173 -14.78 5.91 0.26
N HIS A 174 -15.26 6.14 -0.95
CA HIS A 174 -16.47 6.90 -1.24
C HIS A 174 -17.67 5.99 -0.91
N HIS A 175 -18.63 6.51 -0.14
CA HIS A 175 -19.94 5.83 -0.05
C HIS A 175 -20.54 5.84 -1.46
N GLU A 176 -20.84 4.64 -1.98
CA GLU A 176 -21.93 4.51 -2.96
C GLU A 176 -23.25 4.93 -2.32
#